data_AF-A0A7W1SN02-F1
#
_entry.id   AF-A0A7W1SN02-F1
#
_cell.length_a   1.000
_cell.length_b   1.000
_cell.length_c   1.000
_cell.angle_alpha   90.00
_cell.angle_beta   90.00
_cell.angle_gamma   90.00
#
_symmetry.space_group_name_H-M   'P 1'
#
loop_
_entity.id
_entity.type
_entity.pdbx_description
1 polymer ?
#
loop_
_entity_poly.entity_id
_entity_poly.type
_entity_poly.pdbx_seq_one_letter_code
_entity_poly.pdbx_strand_id
1 'polypeptide(L)'
;MIHTGHPPSPSHIWTAWNWEPLILIGLTTAAVAYAVGVRRLWHRTGGRGARPREWVAYGVGMLTLFVALVSPLDALGGALFSAHMLQHLLLVLVAAPLLVLGRPDRFLLWALPREGRRRVGRLWRRARLVHVAWRVLTIPLVAWLLHAVALWLWHAAIFYEAALRSDPVHSLEHASFLGTALLFWWVAIPRRTGSAAYPIGVLLVFATMMHSGVLGALITFAETPWYPAHLEGARLWGLTLLEDQQLAGLVMWVPAGFVYLLTAALLLLAWLEPGATRRPALRSSRVALAAGGVVGAGLLAGCSEVRREHSAARVVVAGGDAAAGREALQGFGCVACHSIPGVEGVRGSVGPPLDGFANRKYIGGTLPNHRRS
;
A
#
# COMPACT_ATOMS: atom_id res chain seq x y z
N MET A 1 16.48 7.40 5.80
CA MET A 1 16.80 6.04 5.40
C MET A 1 17.84 6.06 4.29
N ILE A 2 19.11 5.86 4.64
CA ILE A 2 20.13 5.51 3.65
C ILE A 2 19.78 4.09 3.17
N HIS A 3 18.93 4.00 2.16
CA HIS A 3 19.12 2.92 1.20
C HIS A 3 20.49 3.21 0.60
N THR A 4 21.47 2.40 1.00
CA THR A 4 22.73 2.21 0.26
C THR A 4 22.37 2.33 -1.21
N GLY A 5 22.93 3.29 -1.95
CA GLY A 5 22.35 3.88 -3.17
C GLY A 5 22.06 2.99 -4.39
N HIS A 6 21.74 1.71 -4.18
CA HIS A 6 21.26 0.73 -5.12
C HIS A 6 19.99 0.07 -4.54
N PRO A 7 18.92 -0.06 -5.34
CA PRO A 7 17.70 -0.74 -4.91
C PRO A 7 17.98 -2.20 -4.51
N PRO A 8 17.32 -2.74 -3.45
CA PRO A 8 17.53 -4.11 -3.01
C PRO A 8 17.20 -5.12 -4.11
N SER A 9 18.14 -6.03 -4.39
CA SER A 9 17.92 -7.13 -5.30
C SER A 9 17.09 -8.26 -4.64
N PRO A 10 16.41 -9.11 -5.43
CA PRO A 10 15.58 -10.20 -4.90
C PRO A 10 16.30 -11.16 -3.94
N SER A 11 17.62 -11.32 -4.06
CA SER A 11 18.42 -12.21 -3.21
C SER A 11 18.66 -11.66 -1.80
N HIS A 12 18.67 -10.34 -1.62
CA HIS A 12 18.99 -9.69 -0.33
C HIS A 12 17.78 -9.12 0.39
N ILE A 13 16.60 -9.11 -0.24
CA ILE A 13 15.41 -8.45 0.30
C ILE A 13 15.04 -8.95 1.70
N TRP A 14 15.14 -10.25 1.97
CA TRP A 14 14.79 -10.84 3.27
C TRP A 14 15.63 -10.32 4.44
N THR A 15 16.79 -9.74 4.16
CA THR A 15 17.70 -9.16 5.14
C THR A 15 17.60 -7.63 5.25
N ALA A 16 16.85 -6.97 4.35
CA ALA A 16 16.72 -5.53 4.26
C ALA A 16 15.70 -4.96 5.26
N TRP A 17 15.88 -5.25 6.54
CA TRP A 17 15.03 -4.74 7.62
C TRP A 17 15.44 -3.32 8.01
N ASN A 18 14.46 -2.45 8.20
CA ASN A 18 14.67 -1.08 8.60
C ASN A 18 14.61 -0.93 10.13
N TRP A 19 15.76 -0.80 10.77
CA TRP A 19 15.88 -0.65 12.22
C TRP A 19 15.99 0.82 12.66
N GLU A 20 15.33 1.74 11.96
CA GLU A 20 15.38 3.16 12.29
C GLU A 20 14.89 3.43 13.74
N PRO A 21 15.76 3.96 14.62
CA PRO A 21 15.45 4.08 16.04
C PRO A 21 14.21 4.91 16.33
N LEU A 22 13.96 5.98 15.56
CA LEU A 22 12.82 6.87 15.78
C LEU A 22 11.49 6.15 15.55
N ILE A 23 11.40 5.33 14.50
CA ILE A 23 10.20 4.52 14.18
C ILE A 23 9.97 3.49 15.29
N LEU A 24 11.00 2.74 15.66
CA LEU A 24 10.90 1.72 16.71
C LEU A 24 10.51 2.32 18.05
N ILE A 25 11.13 3.43 18.46
CA ILE A 25 10.80 4.15 19.70
C ILE A 25 9.35 4.63 19.64
N GLY A 26 8.90 5.20 18.52
CA GLY A 26 7.52 5.65 18.34
C GLY A 26 6.50 4.51 18.47
N LEU A 27 6.69 3.42 17.73
CA LEU A 27 5.80 2.25 17.73
C LEU A 27 5.78 1.57 19.11
N THR A 28 6.95 1.33 19.71
CA THR A 28 7.04 0.68 21.03
C THR A 28 6.44 1.55 22.13
N THR A 29 6.70 2.86 22.13
CA THR A 29 6.12 3.79 23.09
C THR A 29 4.60 3.82 22.98
N ALA A 30 4.06 3.90 21.75
CA ALA A 30 2.61 3.88 21.53
C ALA A 30 1.98 2.56 22.00
N ALA A 31 2.59 1.42 21.64
CA ALA A 31 2.14 0.08 22.03
C ALA A 31 2.15 -0.11 23.56
N VAL A 32 3.25 0.24 24.22
CA VAL A 32 3.39 0.14 25.68
C VAL A 32 2.41 1.06 26.39
N ALA A 33 2.29 2.33 25.96
CA ALA A 33 1.35 3.27 26.54
C ALA A 33 -0.09 2.74 26.44
N TYR A 34 -0.48 2.22 25.28
CA TYR A 34 -1.80 1.62 25.08
C TYR A 34 -2.03 0.40 25.98
N ALA A 35 -1.07 -0.54 26.03
CA ALA A 35 -1.17 -1.75 26.86
C ALA A 35 -1.27 -1.42 28.36
N VAL A 36 -0.45 -0.47 28.85
CA VAL A 36 -0.54 0.04 30.23
C VAL A 36 -1.91 0.67 30.49
N GLY A 37 -2.43 1.45 29.54
CA GLY A 37 -3.76 2.05 29.60
C GLY A 37 -4.89 1.01 29.72
N VAL A 38 -4.87 -0.01 28.86
CA VAL A 38 -5.81 -1.14 28.89
C VAL A 38 -5.74 -1.87 30.23
N ARG A 39 -4.54 -2.25 30.68
CA ARG A 39 -4.33 -2.97 31.95
C ARG A 39 -4.84 -2.19 33.15
N ARG A 40 -4.50 -0.90 33.24
CA ARG A 40 -4.95 -0.03 34.34
C ARG A 40 -6.46 0.14 34.36
N LEU A 41 -7.09 0.31 33.20
CA LEU A 41 -8.54 0.44 33.11
C LEU A 41 -9.25 -0.88 33.41
N TRP A 42 -8.70 -2.01 32.96
CA TRP A 42 -9.20 -3.36 33.24
C TRP A 42 -9.26 -3.63 34.74
N HIS A 43 -8.15 -3.45 35.46
CA HIS A 43 -8.11 -3.67 36.92
C HIS A 43 -9.05 -2.73 37.69
N ARG A 44 -9.19 -1.48 37.24
CA ARG A 44 -10.06 -0.48 37.89
C ARG A 44 -11.56 -0.76 37.76
N THR A 45 -11.96 -1.48 36.72
CA THR A 45 -13.37 -1.68 36.36
C THR A 45 -13.80 -3.15 36.49
N GLY A 46 -12.95 -4.00 37.09
CA GLY A 46 -13.21 -5.44 37.18
C GLY A 46 -13.38 -6.09 35.81
N GLY A 47 -12.60 -5.67 34.81
CA GLY A 47 -12.61 -6.21 33.44
C GLY A 47 -13.70 -5.67 32.51
N ARG A 48 -14.56 -4.76 32.98
CA ARG A 48 -15.65 -4.20 32.15
C ARG A 48 -15.23 -2.99 31.29
N GLY A 49 -14.06 -2.42 31.57
CA GLY A 49 -13.60 -1.17 30.97
C GLY A 49 -12.93 -1.29 29.60
N ALA A 50 -12.45 -2.49 29.21
CA ALA A 50 -11.80 -2.73 27.93
C ALA A 50 -12.39 -3.98 27.26
N ARG A 51 -12.84 -3.88 26.01
CA ARG A 51 -13.37 -5.04 25.27
C ARG A 51 -12.24 -5.73 24.49
N PRO A 52 -12.20 -7.08 24.42
CA PRO A 52 -11.19 -7.83 23.67
C PRO A 52 -10.90 -7.29 22.27
N ARG A 53 -11.96 -7.06 21.51
CA ARG A 53 -11.87 -6.49 20.15
C ARG A 53 -11.15 -5.15 20.04
N GLU A 54 -11.19 -4.30 21.06
CA GLU A 54 -10.59 -2.95 21.00
C GLU A 54 -9.07 -3.09 21.03
N TRP A 55 -8.55 -3.85 21.99
CA TRP A 55 -7.10 -4.05 22.10
C TRP A 55 -6.55 -5.02 21.05
N VAL A 56 -7.35 -5.99 20.58
CA VAL A 56 -6.98 -6.81 19.40
C VAL A 56 -6.89 -5.94 18.15
N ALA A 57 -7.89 -5.09 17.87
CA ALA A 57 -7.85 -4.20 16.70
C ALA A 57 -6.64 -3.26 16.75
N TYR A 58 -6.38 -2.65 17.92
CA TYR A 58 -5.19 -1.81 18.09
C TYR A 58 -3.88 -2.58 17.88
N GLY A 59 -3.78 -3.78 18.45
CA GLY A 59 -2.60 -4.65 18.31
C GLY A 59 -2.34 -5.04 16.85
N VAL A 60 -3.37 -5.42 16.10
CA VAL A 60 -3.26 -5.72 14.66
C VAL A 60 -2.90 -4.47 13.86
N GLY A 61 -3.48 -3.31 14.18
CA GLY A 61 -3.11 -2.03 13.55
C GLY A 61 -1.64 -1.66 13.79
N MET A 62 -1.15 -1.86 15.02
CA MET A 62 0.26 -1.63 15.37
C MET A 62 1.20 -2.62 14.68
N LEU A 63 0.82 -3.90 14.60
CA LEU A 63 1.55 -4.91 13.84
C LEU A 63 1.60 -4.54 12.35
N THR A 64 0.52 -4.01 11.79
CA THR A 64 0.47 -3.55 10.41
C THR A 64 1.44 -2.40 10.18
N LEU A 65 1.51 -1.41 11.09
CA LEU A 65 2.51 -0.34 11.01
C LEU A 65 3.94 -0.89 11.09
N PHE A 66 4.18 -1.84 11.98
CA PHE A 66 5.49 -2.49 12.09
C PHE A 66 5.87 -3.20 10.78
N VAL A 67 4.97 -3.98 10.21
CA VAL A 67 5.20 -4.65 8.92
C VAL A 67 5.45 -3.61 7.82
N ALA A 68 4.66 -2.54 7.76
CA ALA A 68 4.80 -1.54 6.70
C ALA A 68 6.07 -0.69 6.82
N LEU A 69 6.58 -0.42 8.03
CA LEU A 69 7.68 0.54 8.25
C LEU A 69 9.03 -0.09 8.64
N VAL A 70 9.04 -1.35 9.09
CA VAL A 70 10.25 -2.00 9.65
C VAL A 70 10.64 -3.22 8.81
N SER A 71 9.67 -3.89 8.17
CA SER A 71 9.94 -5.09 7.38
C SER A 71 10.63 -4.76 6.05
N PRO A 72 11.15 -5.77 5.33
CA PRO A 72 11.67 -5.61 3.97
C PRO A 72 10.74 -4.93 2.98
N LEU A 73 9.45 -4.82 3.26
CA LEU A 73 8.51 -4.06 2.44
C LEU A 73 8.93 -2.59 2.29
N ASP A 74 9.47 -1.98 3.36
CA ASP A 74 9.94 -0.59 3.34
C ASP A 74 11.10 -0.42 2.35
N ALA A 75 12.08 -1.34 2.40
CA ALA A 75 13.17 -1.36 1.43
C ALA A 75 12.70 -1.67 0.00
N LEU A 76 11.71 -2.55 -0.14
CA LEU A 76 11.10 -2.86 -1.43
C LEU A 76 10.38 -1.64 -2.02
N GLY A 77 9.76 -0.80 -1.18
CA GLY A 77 9.12 0.44 -1.59
C GLY A 77 10.10 1.47 -2.16
N GLY A 78 11.39 1.41 -1.79
CA GLY A 78 12.44 2.18 -2.45
C GLY A 78 12.79 1.65 -3.86
N ALA A 79 12.60 0.36 -4.11
CA ALA A 79 12.92 -0.28 -5.39
C ALA A 79 11.75 -0.22 -6.39
N LEU A 80 10.54 -0.55 -5.93
CA LEU A 80 9.35 -0.75 -6.76
C LEU A 80 8.25 0.23 -6.34
N PHE A 81 7.68 0.92 -7.31
CA PHE A 81 6.52 1.79 -7.12
C PHE A 81 5.31 0.99 -6.63
N SER A 82 5.13 -0.24 -7.11
CA SER A 82 4.04 -1.13 -6.66
C SER A 82 4.15 -1.52 -5.19
N ALA A 83 5.37 -1.78 -4.70
CA ALA A 83 5.61 -2.06 -3.29
C ALA A 83 5.44 -0.81 -2.42
N HIS A 84 5.84 0.35 -2.94
CA HIS A 84 5.61 1.64 -2.30
C HIS A 84 4.12 1.93 -2.13
N MET A 85 3.31 1.72 -3.17
CA MET A 85 1.85 1.82 -3.09
C MET A 85 1.28 0.84 -2.07
N LEU A 86 1.74 -0.42 -2.05
CA LEU A 86 1.31 -1.38 -1.05
C LEU A 86 1.57 -0.89 0.38
N GLN A 87 2.75 -0.29 0.63
CA GLN A 87 3.10 0.29 1.91
C GLN A 87 2.08 1.39 2.30
N HIS A 88 1.81 2.35 1.41
CA HIS A 88 0.81 3.40 1.66
C HIS A 88 -0.59 2.83 1.92
N LEU A 89 -1.01 1.79 1.19
CA LEU A 89 -2.30 1.12 1.40
C LEU A 89 -2.38 0.47 2.79
N LEU A 90 -1.31 -0.19 3.26
CA LEU A 90 -1.27 -0.75 4.61
C LEU A 90 -1.40 0.35 5.68
N LEU A 91 -0.76 1.50 5.50
CA LEU A 91 -0.87 2.64 6.42
C LEU A 91 -2.32 3.18 6.45
N VAL A 92 -2.88 3.47 5.28
CA VAL A 92 -4.14 4.22 5.14
C VAL A 92 -5.37 3.34 5.34
N LEU A 93 -5.40 2.13 4.79
CA LEU A 93 -6.60 1.28 4.72
C LEU A 93 -6.66 0.20 5.78
N VAL A 94 -5.52 -0.17 6.37
CA VAL A 94 -5.46 -1.26 7.35
C VAL A 94 -5.09 -0.71 8.71
N ALA A 95 -3.90 -0.11 8.87
CA ALA A 95 -3.41 0.37 10.15
C ALA A 95 -4.29 1.48 10.74
N ALA A 96 -4.53 2.57 9.99
CA ALA A 96 -5.30 3.71 10.50
C ALA A 96 -6.72 3.35 11.01
N PRO A 97 -7.58 2.64 10.25
CA PRO A 97 -8.92 2.29 10.76
C PRO A 97 -8.87 1.33 11.94
N LEU A 98 -7.94 0.36 11.95
CA LEU A 98 -7.75 -0.56 13.08
C LEU A 98 -7.34 0.17 14.35
N LEU A 99 -6.40 1.12 14.25
CA LEU A 99 -5.98 1.96 15.36
C LEU A 99 -7.15 2.80 15.87
N VAL A 100 -7.97 3.40 15.00
CA VAL A 100 -9.17 4.16 15.40
C VAL A 100 -10.21 3.27 16.09
N LEU A 101 -10.47 2.08 15.55
CA LEU A 101 -11.38 1.09 16.15
C LEU A 101 -10.89 0.61 17.52
N GLY A 102 -9.58 0.63 17.75
CA GLY A 102 -8.94 0.36 19.04
C GLY A 102 -9.21 1.38 20.13
N ARG A 103 -9.91 2.49 19.86
CA ARG A 103 -10.28 3.53 20.84
C ARG A 103 -9.07 4.08 21.63
N PRO A 104 -8.02 4.59 20.94
CA PRO A 104 -6.77 5.02 21.57
C PRO A 104 -6.98 6.18 22.55
N ASP A 105 -7.97 7.03 22.30
CA ASP A 105 -8.39 8.11 23.21
C ASP A 105 -8.83 7.62 24.59
N ARG A 106 -9.43 6.43 24.68
CA ARG A 106 -9.86 5.85 25.95
C ARG A 106 -8.69 5.27 26.72
N PHE A 107 -7.73 4.65 26.05
CA PHE A 107 -6.67 3.88 26.72
C PHE A 107 -5.38 4.67 26.92
N LEU A 108 -4.95 5.48 25.94
CA LEU A 108 -3.72 6.27 26.05
C LEU A 108 -3.76 7.27 27.22
N LEU A 109 -4.91 7.89 27.48
CA LEU A 109 -5.07 8.75 28.65
C LEU A 109 -4.91 7.97 29.97
N TRP A 110 -5.29 6.70 30.01
CA TRP A 110 -5.12 5.83 31.18
C TRP A 110 -3.68 5.31 31.36
N ALA A 111 -2.82 5.47 30.35
CA ALA A 111 -1.39 5.23 30.47
C ALA A 111 -0.73 6.18 31.49
N LEU A 112 -1.29 7.39 31.64
CA LEU A 112 -0.78 8.40 32.57
C LEU A 112 -1.26 8.14 34.02
N PRO A 113 -0.43 8.43 35.04
CA PRO A 113 -0.85 8.41 36.44
C PRO A 113 -1.98 9.43 36.70
N ARG A 114 -2.66 9.31 37.86
CA ARG A 114 -3.80 10.18 38.22
C ARG A 114 -3.48 11.68 38.06
N GLU A 115 -2.28 12.10 38.46
CA GLU A 115 -1.83 13.48 38.35
C GLU A 115 -1.56 13.91 36.92
N GLY A 116 -0.92 13.06 36.11
CA GLY A 116 -0.68 13.30 34.69
C GLY A 116 -1.99 13.52 33.93
N ARG A 117 -3.02 12.70 34.20
CA ARG A 117 -4.36 12.87 33.61
C ARG A 117 -4.99 14.21 33.96
N ARG A 118 -4.88 14.64 35.23
CA ARG A 118 -5.38 15.95 35.68
C ARG A 118 -4.61 17.09 35.02
N ARG A 119 -3.29 16.98 34.87
CA ARG A 119 -2.45 17.96 34.16
C ARG A 119 -2.83 18.09 32.70
N VAL A 120 -2.94 16.98 31.96
CA VAL A 120 -3.37 16.96 30.56
C VAL A 120 -4.77 17.57 30.42
N GLY A 121 -5.72 17.19 31.28
CA GLY A 121 -7.07 17.77 31.26
C GLY A 121 -7.09 19.28 31.53
N ARG A 122 -6.20 19.81 32.38
CA ARG A 122 -6.07 21.26 32.60
C ARG A 122 -5.43 21.96 31.41
N LEU A 123 -4.36 21.39 30.84
CA LEU A 123 -3.67 21.94 29.68
C LEU A 123 -4.61 22.00 28.47
N TRP A 124 -5.33 20.90 28.20
CA TRP A 124 -6.37 20.82 27.19
C TRP A 124 -7.36 21.98 27.37
N ARG A 125 -8.01 22.11 28.55
CA ARG A 125 -8.94 23.21 28.84
C ARG A 125 -8.39 24.63 28.63
N ARG A 126 -7.08 24.84 28.83
CA ARG A 126 -6.43 26.15 28.64
C ARG A 126 -6.02 26.40 27.17
N ALA A 127 -5.75 25.34 26.42
CA ALA A 127 -5.28 25.41 25.04
C ALA A 127 -6.45 25.65 24.07
N ARG A 128 -7.04 26.87 24.11
CA ARG A 128 -8.15 27.27 23.24
C ARG A 128 -7.85 27.00 21.76
N LEU A 129 -6.63 27.30 21.31
CA LEU A 129 -6.21 27.07 19.92
C LEU A 129 -6.26 25.59 19.54
N VAL A 130 -5.76 24.70 20.40
CA VAL A 130 -5.78 23.25 20.17
C VAL A 130 -7.22 22.73 20.09
N HIS A 131 -8.12 23.24 20.92
CA HIS A 131 -9.53 22.87 20.87
C HIS A 131 -10.22 23.33 19.59
N VAL A 132 -9.97 24.57 19.16
CA VAL A 132 -10.53 25.12 17.93
C VAL A 132 -9.99 24.34 16.73
N ALA A 133 -8.66 24.13 16.67
CA ALA A 133 -8.04 23.32 15.64
C ALA A 133 -8.63 21.90 15.60
N TRP A 134 -8.74 21.22 16.75
CA TRP A 134 -9.34 19.88 16.81
C TRP A 134 -10.80 19.87 16.33
N ARG A 135 -11.61 20.88 16.70
CA ARG A 135 -13.00 21.00 16.24
C ARG A 135 -13.07 21.20 14.73
N VAL A 136 -12.20 22.03 14.14
CA VAL A 136 -12.15 22.28 12.69
C VAL A 136 -11.68 21.03 11.95
N LEU A 137 -10.57 20.42 12.39
CA LEU A 137 -10.02 19.20 11.79
C LEU A 137 -11.01 18.03 11.81
N THR A 138 -11.87 17.95 12.82
CA THR A 138 -12.88 16.87 12.91
C THR A 138 -14.21 17.20 12.23
N ILE A 139 -14.31 18.32 11.50
CA ILE A 139 -15.42 18.55 10.56
C ILE A 139 -15.29 17.52 9.42
N PRO A 140 -16.35 16.75 9.08
CA PRO A 140 -16.32 15.72 8.04
C PRO A 140 -15.68 16.16 6.72
N LEU A 141 -16.11 17.32 6.20
CA LEU A 141 -15.59 17.86 4.95
C LEU A 141 -14.10 18.22 5.05
N VAL A 142 -13.66 18.79 6.18
CA VAL A 142 -12.25 19.18 6.39
C VAL A 142 -11.35 17.94 6.48
N ALA A 143 -11.74 16.95 7.28
CA ALA A 143 -11.01 15.69 7.40
C ALA A 143 -10.89 14.97 6.05
N TRP A 144 -11.97 14.94 5.27
CA TRP A 144 -11.99 14.36 3.93
C TRP A 144 -11.12 15.14 2.95
N LEU A 145 -11.22 16.47 2.92
CA LEU A 145 -10.40 17.31 2.04
C LEU A 145 -8.91 17.16 2.35
N LEU A 146 -8.52 17.16 3.63
CA LEU A 146 -7.12 16.97 4.02
C LEU A 146 -6.58 15.62 3.55
N HIS A 147 -7.38 14.56 3.68
CA HIS A 147 -6.99 13.23 3.21
C HIS A 147 -6.92 13.15 1.67
N ALA A 148 -7.91 13.70 0.97
CA ALA A 148 -7.93 13.75 -0.49
C ALA A 148 -6.75 14.56 -1.04
N VAL A 149 -6.47 15.74 -0.47
CA VAL A 149 -5.33 16.56 -0.85
C VAL A 149 -4.02 15.83 -0.59
N ALA A 150 -3.85 15.18 0.55
CA ALA A 150 -2.63 14.39 0.82
C ALA A 150 -2.44 13.27 -0.24
N LEU A 151 -3.49 12.52 -0.58
CA LEU A 151 -3.45 11.51 -1.64
C LEU A 151 -3.03 12.10 -2.98
N TRP A 152 -3.70 13.12 -3.48
CA TRP A 152 -3.39 13.69 -4.78
C TRP A 152 -2.03 14.40 -4.83
N LEU A 153 -1.66 15.10 -3.75
CA LEU A 153 -0.41 15.86 -3.67
C LEU A 153 0.81 14.94 -3.79
N TRP A 154 0.84 13.87 -3.00
CA TRP A 154 1.99 12.95 -2.97
C TRP A 154 2.10 12.06 -4.20
N HIS A 155 0.99 11.84 -4.92
CA HIS A 155 1.03 11.11 -6.19
C HIS A 155 1.37 12.00 -7.39
N ALA A 156 1.45 13.33 -7.23
CA ALA A 156 2.01 14.18 -8.26
C ALA A 156 3.52 13.95 -8.36
N ALA A 157 4.02 13.68 -9.57
CA ALA A 157 5.40 13.26 -9.82
C ALA A 157 6.46 14.14 -9.16
N ILE A 158 6.23 15.46 -9.08
CA ILE A 158 7.18 16.41 -8.45
C ILE A 158 7.36 16.12 -6.95
N PHE A 159 6.27 15.91 -6.22
CA PHE A 159 6.32 15.65 -4.77
C PHE A 159 6.76 14.23 -4.48
N TYR A 160 6.32 13.28 -5.31
CA TYR A 160 6.74 11.89 -5.25
C TYR A 160 8.26 11.74 -5.38
N GLU A 161 8.83 12.32 -6.44
CA GLU A 161 10.27 12.32 -6.68
C GLU A 161 11.05 13.05 -5.57
N ALA A 162 10.47 14.12 -5.00
CA ALA A 162 11.07 14.82 -3.87
C ALA A 162 11.11 13.94 -2.61
N ALA A 163 10.09 13.13 -2.36
CA ALA A 163 10.07 12.17 -1.27
C ALA A 163 11.16 11.11 -1.44
N LEU A 164 11.30 10.51 -2.62
CA LEU A 164 12.32 9.48 -2.88
C LEU A 164 13.76 10.00 -2.75
N ARG A 165 14.00 11.30 -2.99
CA ARG A 165 15.33 11.91 -2.90
C ARG A 165 15.69 12.41 -1.50
N SER A 166 14.73 12.48 -0.58
CA SER A 166 14.91 13.17 0.70
C SER A 166 14.17 12.49 1.85
N ASP A 167 14.94 11.95 2.80
CA ASP A 167 14.43 11.25 3.98
C ASP A 167 13.40 12.04 4.81
N PRO A 168 13.62 13.35 5.10
CA PRO A 168 12.63 14.13 5.82
C PRO A 168 11.33 14.32 5.03
N VAL A 169 11.41 14.40 3.70
CA VAL A 169 10.23 14.56 2.82
C VAL A 169 9.46 13.25 2.74
N HIS A 170 10.15 12.10 2.59
CA HIS A 170 9.54 10.78 2.67
C HIS A 170 8.87 10.52 4.03
N SER A 171 9.54 10.92 5.12
CA SER A 171 8.96 10.84 6.47
C SER A 171 7.71 11.72 6.61
N LEU A 172 7.73 12.91 6.02
CA LEU A 172 6.59 13.83 6.00
C LEU A 172 5.43 13.26 5.18
N GLU A 173 5.70 12.62 4.04
CA GLU A 173 4.73 11.90 3.24
C GLU A 173 4.02 10.83 4.07
N HIS A 174 4.77 9.88 4.65
CA HIS A 174 4.22 8.82 5.49
C HIS A 174 3.46 9.37 6.71
N ALA A 175 4.00 10.39 7.38
CA ALA A 175 3.34 11.04 8.51
C ALA A 175 2.03 11.71 8.10
N SER A 176 1.99 12.34 6.93
CA SER A 176 0.78 12.99 6.40
C SER A 176 -0.27 11.96 5.97
N PHE A 177 0.13 10.83 5.36
CA PHE A 177 -0.78 9.74 5.04
C PHE A 177 -1.39 9.13 6.29
N LEU A 178 -0.56 8.74 7.26
CA LEU A 178 -1.05 8.17 8.50
C LEU A 178 -1.90 9.18 9.29
N GLY A 179 -1.44 10.43 9.40
CA GLY A 179 -2.13 11.48 10.15
C GLY A 179 -3.50 11.84 9.57
N THR A 180 -3.57 12.05 8.25
CA THR A 180 -4.85 12.35 7.58
C THR A 180 -5.76 11.14 7.53
N ALA A 181 -5.24 9.92 7.36
CA ALA A 181 -6.04 8.70 7.40
C ALA A 181 -6.63 8.45 8.81
N LEU A 182 -5.84 8.63 9.87
CA LEU A 182 -6.34 8.54 11.25
C LEU A 182 -7.47 9.54 11.49
N LEU A 183 -7.34 10.77 11.00
CA LEU A 183 -8.36 11.81 11.10
C LEU A 183 -9.62 11.46 10.28
N PHE A 184 -9.43 11.02 9.04
CA PHE A 184 -10.51 10.58 8.15
C PHE A 184 -11.31 9.44 8.78
N TRP A 185 -10.66 8.36 9.19
CA TRP A 185 -11.32 7.21 9.81
C TRP A 185 -11.93 7.54 11.18
N TRP A 186 -11.33 8.48 11.93
CA TRP A 186 -11.89 8.98 13.18
C TRP A 186 -13.26 9.63 12.99
N VAL A 187 -13.46 10.36 11.88
CA VAL A 187 -14.72 11.02 11.55
C VAL A 187 -15.68 10.08 10.80
N ALA A 188 -15.16 9.27 9.88
CA ALA A 188 -15.95 8.39 9.03
C ALA A 188 -16.58 7.21 9.82
N ILE A 189 -15.93 6.71 10.87
CA ILE A 189 -16.44 5.60 11.69
C ILE A 189 -17.26 6.15 12.88
N PRO A 190 -18.60 5.96 12.92
CA PRO A 190 -19.43 6.49 13.99
C PRO A 190 -19.02 5.97 15.38
N ARG A 191 -18.69 6.89 16.29
CA ARG A 191 -18.22 6.56 17.66
C ARG A 191 -19.34 6.56 18.70
N ARG A 192 -20.43 7.28 18.43
CA ARG A 192 -21.64 7.41 19.26
C ARG A 192 -22.85 6.87 18.52
N THR A 193 -23.84 6.36 19.27
CA THR A 193 -25.12 5.91 18.75
C THR A 193 -25.96 7.12 18.34
N GLY A 194 -25.94 7.46 17.06
CA GLY A 194 -26.81 8.46 16.46
C GLY A 194 -27.02 8.14 14.99
N SER A 195 -28.28 8.05 14.56
CA SER A 195 -28.65 7.65 13.18
C SER A 195 -27.98 8.53 12.12
N ALA A 196 -27.84 9.83 12.37
CA ALA A 196 -27.27 10.80 11.44
C ALA A 196 -25.75 10.64 11.17
N ALA A 197 -25.00 9.91 12.01
CA ALA A 197 -23.55 9.76 11.84
C ALA A 197 -23.17 8.73 10.77
N TYR A 198 -24.00 7.70 10.58
CA TYR A 198 -23.76 6.65 9.58
C TYR A 198 -23.83 7.14 8.12
N PRO A 199 -24.85 7.90 7.68
CA PRO A 199 -24.91 8.36 6.29
C PRO A 199 -23.75 9.29 5.94
N ILE A 200 -23.26 10.10 6.90
CA ILE A 200 -22.05 10.91 6.70
C ILE A 200 -20.83 10.00 6.45
N GLY A 201 -20.65 8.97 7.29
CA GLY A 201 -19.56 8.01 7.12
C GLY A 201 -19.61 7.28 5.76
N VAL A 202 -20.80 6.85 5.33
CA VAL A 202 -21.02 6.24 4.01
C VAL A 202 -20.61 7.20 2.90
N LEU A 203 -21.07 8.47 2.96
CA LEU A 203 -20.74 9.47 1.95
C LEU A 203 -19.23 9.74 1.89
N LEU A 204 -18.56 9.90 3.04
CA LEU A 204 -17.12 10.13 3.10
C LEU A 204 -16.33 8.96 2.48
N VAL A 205 -16.67 7.73 2.85
CA VAL A 205 -16.00 6.52 2.34
C VAL A 205 -16.26 6.35 0.84
N PHE A 206 -17.50 6.53 0.39
CA PHE A 206 -17.85 6.44 -1.03
C PHE A 206 -17.16 7.53 -1.86
N ALA A 207 -17.18 8.78 -1.41
CA ALA A 207 -16.48 9.87 -2.09
C ALA A 207 -14.97 9.61 -2.17
N THR A 208 -14.38 9.06 -1.11
CA THR A 208 -12.97 8.66 -1.09
C THR A 208 -12.68 7.56 -2.11
N MET A 209 -13.53 6.52 -2.16
CA MET A 209 -13.46 5.45 -3.17
C MET A 209 -13.48 6.00 -4.59
N MET A 210 -14.31 7.01 -4.86
CA MET A 210 -14.40 7.62 -6.20
C MET A 210 -13.13 8.35 -6.59
N HIS A 211 -12.67 9.33 -5.80
CA HIS A 211 -11.50 10.12 -6.21
C HIS A 211 -10.19 9.32 -6.17
N SER A 212 -10.02 8.40 -5.21
CA SER A 212 -8.85 7.51 -5.15
C SER A 212 -8.87 6.47 -6.26
N GLY A 213 -10.07 5.98 -6.64
CA GLY A 213 -10.24 5.11 -7.80
C GLY A 213 -9.88 5.80 -9.11
N VAL A 214 -10.24 7.08 -9.28
CA VAL A 214 -9.79 7.88 -10.42
C VAL A 214 -8.27 7.99 -10.44
N LEU A 215 -7.64 8.30 -9.30
CA LEU A 215 -6.18 8.38 -9.20
C LEU A 215 -5.52 7.02 -9.55
N GLY A 216 -6.06 5.91 -9.04
CA GLY A 216 -5.56 4.57 -9.35
C GLY A 216 -5.72 4.19 -10.82
N ALA A 217 -6.88 4.50 -11.41
CA ALA A 217 -7.12 4.29 -12.84
C ALA A 217 -6.17 5.11 -13.72
N LEU A 218 -5.93 6.38 -13.39
CA LEU A 218 -5.00 7.24 -14.12
C LEU A 218 -3.58 6.64 -14.18
N ILE A 219 -3.09 6.12 -13.05
CA ILE A 219 -1.77 5.47 -12.98
C ILE A 219 -1.78 4.12 -13.72
N THR A 220 -2.85 3.33 -13.56
CA THR A 220 -2.99 1.99 -14.18
C THR A 220 -3.04 2.06 -15.71
N PHE A 221 -3.72 3.07 -16.26
CA PHE A 221 -3.91 3.23 -17.71
C PHE A 221 -2.93 4.22 -18.34
N ALA A 222 -1.92 4.68 -17.60
CA ALA A 222 -0.87 5.50 -18.18
C ALA A 222 -0.12 4.72 -19.26
N GLU A 223 0.12 5.36 -20.40
CA GLU A 223 0.89 4.79 -21.53
C GLU A 223 2.39 5.12 -21.43
N THR A 224 2.75 6.07 -20.58
CA THR A 224 4.13 6.52 -20.36
C THR A 224 4.48 6.48 -18.87
N PRO A 225 5.75 6.20 -18.53
CA PRO A 225 6.20 6.21 -17.15
C PRO A 225 6.27 7.65 -16.61
N TRP A 226 5.69 7.89 -15.44
CA TRP A 226 5.66 9.18 -14.74
C TRP A 226 6.71 9.27 -13.63
N TYR A 227 7.14 8.13 -13.09
CA TYR A 227 8.04 8.04 -11.93
C TYR A 227 9.39 7.41 -12.29
N PRO A 228 10.32 8.16 -12.92
CA PRO A 228 11.59 7.62 -13.39
C PRO A 228 12.51 7.06 -12.29
N ALA A 229 12.36 7.47 -11.03
CA ALA A 229 13.22 7.04 -9.93
C ALA A 229 13.26 5.51 -9.70
N HIS A 230 12.23 4.76 -10.11
CA HIS A 230 12.18 3.30 -9.93
C HIS A 230 12.81 2.49 -11.07
N LEU A 231 13.40 3.13 -12.08
CA LEU A 231 13.89 2.44 -13.28
C LEU A 231 14.87 1.29 -12.96
N GLU A 232 15.82 1.52 -12.07
CA GLU A 232 16.81 0.52 -11.69
C GLU A 232 16.17 -0.64 -10.90
N GLY A 233 15.32 -0.30 -9.92
CA GLY A 233 14.64 -1.29 -9.09
C GLY A 233 13.68 -2.17 -9.89
N ALA A 234 12.86 -1.58 -10.76
CA ALA A 234 11.97 -2.33 -11.65
C ALA A 234 12.73 -3.35 -12.50
N ARG A 235 13.87 -2.95 -13.09
CA ARG A 235 14.71 -3.84 -13.91
C ARG A 235 15.29 -5.01 -13.12
N LEU A 236 15.75 -4.78 -11.89
CA LEU A 236 16.28 -5.85 -11.02
C LEU A 236 15.23 -6.90 -10.68
N TRP A 237 13.96 -6.51 -10.66
CA TRP A 237 12.81 -7.38 -10.39
C TRP A 237 12.15 -7.92 -11.67
N GLY A 238 12.76 -7.70 -12.83
CA GLY A 238 12.31 -8.23 -14.11
C GLY A 238 11.08 -7.53 -14.69
N LEU A 239 10.77 -6.32 -14.22
CA LEU A 239 9.68 -5.47 -14.71
C LEU A 239 10.23 -4.32 -15.54
N THR A 240 9.45 -3.88 -16.53
CA THR A 240 9.65 -2.55 -17.10
C THR A 240 9.12 -1.49 -16.13
N LEU A 241 9.63 -0.25 -16.26
CA LEU A 241 9.17 0.87 -15.44
C LEU A 241 7.66 1.13 -15.60
N LEU A 242 7.15 0.95 -16.82
CA LEU A 242 5.72 1.12 -17.09
C LEU A 242 4.90 0.00 -16.45
N GLU A 243 5.34 -1.26 -16.53
CA GLU A 243 4.64 -2.40 -15.91
C GLU A 243 4.55 -2.25 -14.39
N ASP A 244 5.65 -1.86 -13.72
CA ASP A 244 5.63 -1.60 -12.27
C ASP A 244 4.69 -0.45 -11.92
N GLN A 245 4.65 0.61 -12.74
CA GLN A 245 3.72 1.72 -12.55
C GLN A 245 2.25 1.28 -12.66
N GLN A 246 1.91 0.55 -13.71
CA GLN A 246 0.55 0.09 -13.94
C GLN A 246 0.10 -0.89 -12.85
N LEU A 247 1.01 -1.76 -12.39
CA LEU A 247 0.77 -2.64 -11.26
C LEU A 247 0.51 -1.86 -9.97
N ALA A 248 1.28 -0.80 -9.73
CA ALA A 248 1.09 0.07 -8.58
C ALA A 248 -0.29 0.75 -8.59
N GLY A 249 -0.72 1.24 -9.76
CA GLY A 249 -2.06 1.77 -9.98
C GLY A 249 -3.15 0.73 -9.68
N LEU A 250 -2.95 -0.51 -10.14
CA LEU A 250 -3.89 -1.62 -9.92
C LEU A 250 -3.98 -2.00 -8.43
N VAL A 251 -2.84 -2.08 -7.74
CA VAL A 251 -2.74 -2.30 -6.30
C VAL A 251 -3.44 -1.18 -5.53
N MET A 252 -3.28 0.07 -5.97
CA MET A 252 -3.98 1.19 -5.35
C MET A 252 -5.49 1.16 -5.63
N TRP A 253 -5.92 0.76 -6.82
CA TRP A 253 -7.31 0.85 -7.22
C TRP A 253 -8.17 -0.29 -6.67
N VAL A 254 -7.80 -1.54 -6.96
CA VAL A 254 -8.69 -2.70 -6.76
C VAL A 254 -8.81 -3.06 -5.27
N PRO A 255 -7.72 -3.38 -4.54
CA PRO A 255 -7.77 -3.59 -3.09
C PRO A 255 -8.44 -2.45 -2.32
N ALA A 256 -8.10 -1.19 -2.62
CA ALA A 256 -8.69 -0.05 -1.92
C ALA A 256 -10.19 0.08 -2.19
N GLY A 257 -10.61 -0.10 -3.44
CA GLY A 257 -12.01 -0.12 -3.84
C GLY A 257 -12.81 -1.14 -3.04
N PHE A 258 -12.29 -2.36 -2.89
CA PHE A 258 -12.95 -3.39 -2.07
C PHE A 258 -13.06 -3.00 -0.59
N VAL A 259 -12.00 -2.47 0.01
CA VAL A 259 -12.02 -2.06 1.43
C VAL A 259 -13.02 -0.94 1.66
N TYR A 260 -13.04 0.09 0.80
CA TYR A 260 -13.98 1.19 0.91
C TYR A 260 -15.42 0.73 0.65
N LEU A 261 -15.67 -0.08 -0.38
CA LEU A 261 -17.00 -0.62 -0.68
C LEU A 261 -17.55 -1.46 0.48
N LEU A 262 -16.73 -2.37 1.01
CA LEU A 262 -17.11 -3.20 2.16
C LEU A 262 -17.42 -2.33 3.38
N THR A 263 -16.60 -1.30 3.63
CA THR A 263 -16.82 -0.40 4.77
C THR A 263 -18.10 0.41 4.61
N ALA A 264 -18.35 0.97 3.42
CA ALA A 264 -19.59 1.67 3.11
C ALA A 264 -20.82 0.77 3.27
N ALA A 265 -20.76 -0.48 2.79
CA ALA A 265 -21.83 -1.45 2.95
C ALA A 265 -22.08 -1.77 4.44
N LEU A 266 -21.04 -1.96 5.24
CA LEU A 266 -21.17 -2.25 6.67
C LEU A 266 -21.71 -1.06 7.48
N LEU A 267 -21.37 0.18 7.09
CA LEU A 267 -21.95 1.39 7.67
C LEU A 267 -23.43 1.56 7.26
N LEU A 268 -23.78 1.26 6.01
CA LEU A 268 -25.15 1.29 5.50
C LEU A 268 -26.02 0.24 6.21
N LEU A 269 -25.54 -0.99 6.36
CA LEU A 269 -26.25 -2.04 7.10
C LEU A 269 -26.45 -1.64 8.58
N ALA A 270 -25.44 -1.04 9.20
CA ALA A 270 -25.56 -0.55 10.59
C ALA A 270 -26.52 0.65 10.72
N TRP A 271 -26.73 1.41 9.64
CA TRP A 271 -27.72 2.49 9.59
C TRP A 271 -29.16 1.96 9.46
N LEU A 272 -29.36 0.94 8.62
CA LEU A 272 -30.68 0.37 8.31
C LEU A 272 -31.25 -0.53 9.41
N GLU A 273 -30.43 -1.02 10.35
CA GLU A 273 -30.88 -1.88 11.44
C GLU A 273 -31.88 -1.17 12.39
N PRO A 274 -33.14 -1.64 12.49
CA PRO A 274 -34.13 -1.10 13.42
C PRO A 274 -33.66 -1.30 14.87
N GLY A 275 -33.47 -0.22 15.62
CA GLY A 275 -32.94 -0.28 17.00
C GLY A 275 -31.47 0.11 17.17
N ALA A 276 -30.89 0.84 16.19
CA ALA A 276 -29.56 1.48 16.27
C ALA A 276 -29.33 2.39 17.52
N THR A 277 -30.34 2.55 18.38
CA THR A 277 -30.24 3.12 19.73
C THR A 277 -29.60 2.19 20.76
N ARG A 278 -29.37 0.88 20.51
CA ARG A 278 -28.85 -0.03 21.56
C ARG A 278 -27.52 -0.76 21.35
N ARG A 279 -27.05 -1.20 20.17
CA ARG A 279 -25.77 -1.97 20.09
C ARG A 279 -24.98 -1.87 18.75
N PRO A 280 -24.05 -0.90 18.58
CA PRO A 280 -23.27 -0.71 17.35
C PRO A 280 -21.99 -1.57 17.26
N ALA A 281 -21.97 -2.72 17.95
CA ALA A 281 -20.72 -3.30 18.42
C ALA A 281 -20.25 -4.52 17.61
N LEU A 282 -21.13 -5.31 17.00
CA LEU A 282 -20.80 -6.67 16.57
C LEU A 282 -20.24 -6.78 15.14
N ARG A 283 -20.32 -5.73 14.32
CA ARG A 283 -20.00 -5.81 12.88
C ARG A 283 -18.74 -5.05 12.42
N SER A 284 -18.25 -4.04 13.14
CA SER A 284 -17.07 -3.25 12.70
C SER A 284 -15.75 -4.03 12.74
N SER A 285 -15.62 -5.08 13.56
CA SER A 285 -14.45 -5.97 13.57
C SER A 285 -14.35 -6.84 12.31
N ARG A 286 -15.48 -7.13 11.64
CA ARG A 286 -15.49 -7.91 10.38
C ARG A 286 -14.96 -7.09 9.20
N VAL A 287 -15.17 -5.76 9.21
CA VAL A 287 -14.63 -4.82 8.20
C VAL A 287 -13.10 -4.95 8.12
N ALA A 288 -12.44 -4.92 9.29
CA ALA A 288 -10.98 -4.81 9.35
C ALA A 288 -10.25 -6.15 9.18
N LEU A 289 -10.86 -7.26 9.64
CA LEU A 289 -10.36 -8.62 9.35
C LEU A 289 -10.50 -8.96 7.86
N ALA A 290 -11.59 -8.52 7.22
CA ALA A 290 -11.76 -8.69 5.78
C ALA A 290 -10.82 -7.78 4.98
N ALA A 291 -10.57 -6.54 5.41
CA ALA A 291 -9.61 -5.64 4.76
C ALA A 291 -8.17 -6.19 4.77
N GLY A 292 -7.70 -6.73 5.91
CA GLY A 292 -6.40 -7.40 5.98
C GLY A 292 -6.34 -8.70 5.15
N GLY A 293 -7.44 -9.46 5.11
CA GLY A 293 -7.55 -10.68 4.30
C GLY A 293 -7.57 -10.42 2.79
N VAL A 294 -8.22 -9.34 2.32
CA VAL A 294 -8.29 -8.97 0.90
C VAL A 294 -6.96 -8.40 0.39
N VAL A 295 -6.29 -7.54 1.18
CA VAL A 295 -4.95 -7.04 0.83
C VAL A 295 -3.92 -8.18 0.83
N GLY A 296 -4.00 -9.11 1.79
CA GLY A 296 -3.13 -10.30 1.83
C GLY A 296 -3.41 -11.31 0.71
N ALA A 297 -4.67 -11.53 0.34
CA ALA A 297 -5.06 -12.46 -0.73
C ALA A 297 -4.68 -11.94 -2.14
N GLY A 298 -4.75 -10.62 -2.38
CA GLY A 298 -4.30 -10.02 -3.63
C GLY A 298 -2.81 -10.23 -3.90
N LEU A 299 -1.97 -10.16 -2.85
CA LEU A 299 -0.53 -10.41 -2.94
C LEU A 299 -0.20 -11.87 -3.27
N LEU A 300 -0.97 -12.82 -2.74
CA LEU A 300 -0.78 -14.25 -2.98
C LEU A 300 -1.30 -14.70 -4.36
N ALA A 301 -2.41 -14.14 -4.82
CA ALA A 301 -2.96 -14.45 -6.14
C ALA A 301 -2.04 -13.94 -7.27
N GLY A 302 -1.54 -12.70 -7.16
CA GLY A 302 -0.66 -12.08 -8.16
C GLY A 302 0.69 -12.81 -8.34
N CYS A 303 1.24 -13.40 -7.27
CA CYS A 303 2.48 -14.20 -7.37
C CYS A 303 2.32 -15.48 -8.21
N SER A 304 1.10 -16.01 -8.31
CA SER A 304 0.83 -17.25 -9.07
C SER A 304 0.53 -16.99 -10.55
N GLU A 305 -0.02 -15.83 -10.90
CA GLU A 305 -0.34 -15.45 -12.28
C GLU A 305 0.88 -14.88 -13.03
N VAL A 306 1.69 -14.01 -12.41
CA VAL A 306 2.91 -13.46 -13.04
C VAL A 306 3.92 -14.56 -13.37
N ARG A 307 4.04 -15.57 -12.50
CA ARG A 307 4.90 -16.75 -12.74
C ARG A 307 4.34 -17.65 -13.84
N ARG A 308 3.02 -17.67 -14.07
CA ARG A 308 2.38 -18.43 -15.16
C ARG A 308 2.54 -17.72 -16.51
N GLU A 309 2.43 -16.40 -16.56
CA GLU A 309 2.61 -15.63 -17.81
C GLU A 309 4.06 -15.68 -18.33
N HIS A 310 5.06 -15.55 -17.44
CA HIS A 310 6.48 -15.66 -17.83
C HIS A 310 6.86 -17.06 -18.32
N SER A 311 6.09 -18.11 -17.97
CA SER A 311 6.36 -19.48 -18.40
C SER A 311 5.54 -19.92 -19.62
N ALA A 312 4.51 -19.18 -20.03
CA ALA A 312 3.52 -19.63 -21.02
C ALA A 312 3.66 -19.03 -22.43
N ALA A 313 4.42 -17.97 -22.64
CA ALA A 313 4.54 -17.36 -23.98
C ALA A 313 5.65 -18.01 -24.85
N ARG A 314 5.58 -19.32 -25.10
CA ARG A 314 6.21 -19.88 -26.31
C ARG A 314 5.32 -19.49 -27.48
N VAL A 315 5.73 -18.49 -28.26
CA VAL A 315 5.09 -18.18 -29.55
C VAL A 315 5.30 -19.40 -30.45
N VAL A 316 4.29 -20.25 -30.58
CA VAL A 316 4.31 -21.38 -31.51
C VAL A 316 3.96 -20.83 -32.88
N VAL A 317 4.98 -20.65 -33.73
CA VAL A 317 4.78 -20.32 -35.14
C VAL A 317 4.27 -21.59 -35.83
N ALA A 318 3.06 -21.54 -36.38
CA ALA A 318 2.47 -22.68 -37.08
C ALA A 318 3.39 -23.13 -38.25
N GLY A 319 3.84 -24.38 -38.22
CA GLY A 319 4.79 -24.93 -39.19
C GLY A 319 6.27 -24.59 -38.93
N GLY A 320 6.61 -23.97 -37.80
CA GLY A 320 8.00 -23.68 -37.42
C GLY A 320 8.73 -24.92 -36.89
N ASP A 321 9.90 -25.22 -37.46
CA ASP A 321 10.81 -26.26 -36.98
C ASP A 321 12.08 -25.62 -36.39
N ALA A 322 12.28 -25.81 -35.09
CA ALA A 322 13.42 -25.27 -34.35
C ALA A 322 14.76 -25.92 -34.72
N ALA A 323 14.75 -27.19 -35.15
CA ALA A 323 15.96 -27.88 -35.60
C ALA A 323 16.39 -27.33 -36.97
N ALA A 324 15.45 -27.22 -37.92
CA ALA A 324 15.71 -26.60 -39.22
C ALA A 324 16.15 -25.13 -39.08
N GLY A 325 15.55 -24.37 -38.16
CA GLY A 325 15.96 -23.00 -37.86
C GLY A 325 17.40 -22.89 -37.33
N ARG A 326 17.82 -23.84 -36.47
CA ARG A 326 19.20 -23.90 -35.96
C ARG A 326 20.21 -24.11 -37.08
N GLU A 327 19.90 -25.03 -37.99
CA GLU A 327 20.76 -25.33 -39.14
C GLU A 327 20.81 -24.14 -40.13
N ALA A 328 19.67 -23.48 -40.37
CA ALA A 328 19.60 -22.28 -41.21
C ALA A 328 20.45 -21.12 -40.65
N LEU A 329 20.45 -20.91 -39.32
CA LEU A 329 21.28 -19.86 -38.69
C LEU A 329 22.79 -20.10 -38.90
N GLN A 330 23.22 -21.35 -39.02
CA GLN A 330 24.59 -21.70 -39.39
C GLN A 330 24.82 -21.49 -40.88
N GLY A 331 23.91 -21.99 -41.72
CA GLY A 331 24.02 -21.89 -43.19
C GLY A 331 24.03 -20.46 -43.72
N PHE A 332 23.28 -19.55 -43.10
CA PHE A 332 23.28 -18.12 -43.45
C PHE A 332 24.38 -17.31 -42.75
N GLY A 333 25.25 -17.95 -41.96
CA GLY A 333 26.39 -17.30 -41.33
C GLY A 333 26.05 -16.33 -40.20
N CYS A 334 24.85 -16.43 -39.59
CA CYS A 334 24.40 -15.51 -38.55
C CYS A 334 25.33 -15.51 -37.32
N VAL A 335 25.93 -16.66 -37.02
CA VAL A 335 26.90 -16.84 -35.93
C VAL A 335 28.17 -16.00 -36.12
N ALA A 336 28.56 -15.68 -37.37
CA ALA A 336 29.75 -14.87 -37.64
C ALA A 336 29.65 -13.44 -37.08
N CYS A 337 28.44 -12.89 -36.98
CA CYS A 337 28.19 -11.55 -36.44
C CYS A 337 27.63 -11.58 -35.01
N HIS A 338 26.88 -12.62 -34.63
CA HIS A 338 26.15 -12.69 -33.37
C HIS A 338 26.51 -13.92 -32.54
N SER A 339 26.54 -13.78 -31.21
CA SER A 339 26.53 -14.93 -30.32
C SER A 339 25.11 -15.46 -30.12
N ILE A 340 24.87 -16.72 -30.48
CA ILE A 340 23.55 -17.37 -30.41
C ILE A 340 23.63 -18.64 -29.54
N PRO A 341 22.95 -18.71 -28.39
CA PRO A 341 22.98 -19.90 -27.53
C PRO A 341 22.41 -21.14 -28.22
N GLY A 342 23.12 -22.28 -28.14
CA GLY A 342 22.66 -23.56 -28.68
C GLY A 342 22.78 -23.71 -30.20
N VAL A 343 23.53 -22.83 -30.87
CA VAL A 343 23.92 -22.94 -32.28
C VAL A 343 25.45 -23.04 -32.33
N GLU A 344 26.00 -24.07 -32.97
CA GLU A 344 27.46 -24.25 -33.06
C GLU A 344 28.06 -23.30 -34.10
N GLY A 345 29.21 -22.68 -33.80
CA GLY A 345 29.90 -21.75 -34.68
C GLY A 345 30.80 -20.75 -33.94
N VAL A 346 31.56 -19.95 -34.70
CA VAL A 346 32.37 -18.85 -34.15
C VAL A 346 31.42 -17.82 -33.54
N ARG A 347 31.61 -17.43 -32.28
CA ARG A 347 30.74 -16.44 -31.61
C ARG A 347 31.15 -15.03 -32.01
N GLY A 348 30.50 -14.47 -33.02
CA GLY A 348 30.69 -13.08 -33.43
C GLY A 348 30.23 -12.08 -32.38
N SER A 349 30.92 -10.95 -32.28
CA SER A 349 30.57 -9.81 -31.42
C SER A 349 30.37 -8.51 -32.20
N VAL A 350 30.15 -8.63 -33.51
CA VAL A 350 29.91 -7.49 -34.41
C VAL A 350 28.51 -6.95 -34.20
N GLY A 351 27.52 -7.83 -34.05
CA GLY A 351 26.16 -7.52 -33.65
C GLY A 351 25.90 -7.85 -32.18
N PRO A 352 24.81 -7.33 -31.59
CA PRO A 352 24.45 -7.64 -30.21
C PRO A 352 24.15 -9.14 -30.05
N PRO A 353 24.34 -9.71 -28.86
CA PRO A 353 24.03 -11.11 -28.61
C PRO A 353 22.52 -11.35 -28.76
N LEU A 354 22.15 -12.52 -29.29
CA LEU A 354 20.75 -12.91 -29.52
C LEU A 354 20.20 -13.76 -28.37
N ASP A 355 20.85 -13.74 -27.22
CA ASP A 355 20.27 -14.27 -25.98
C ASP A 355 19.03 -13.46 -25.60
N GLY A 356 18.00 -14.19 -25.16
CA GLY A 356 16.71 -13.62 -24.80
C GLY A 356 15.95 -12.97 -25.96
N PHE A 357 16.39 -13.14 -27.22
CA PHE A 357 15.75 -12.53 -28.39
C PHE A 357 14.25 -12.86 -28.49
N ALA A 358 13.87 -14.10 -28.15
CA ALA A 358 12.47 -14.55 -28.11
C ALA A 358 11.59 -13.75 -27.14
N ASN A 359 12.18 -13.09 -26.14
CA ASN A 359 11.47 -12.30 -25.13
C ASN A 359 11.51 -10.80 -25.43
N ARG A 360 12.17 -10.36 -26.52
CA ARG A 360 12.23 -8.95 -26.91
C ARG A 360 10.94 -8.58 -27.65
N LYS A 361 10.13 -7.69 -27.06
CA LYS A 361 8.93 -7.15 -27.72
C LYS A 361 9.35 -6.09 -28.75
N TYR A 362 8.99 -6.28 -30.01
CA TYR A 362 9.14 -5.27 -31.06
C TYR A 362 7.91 -4.34 -31.06
N ILE A 363 8.14 -3.03 -31.10
CA ILE A 363 7.10 -1.98 -31.04
C ILE A 363 6.23 -1.93 -32.32
N GLY A 364 6.57 -2.68 -33.38
CA GLY A 364 6.01 -2.53 -34.73
C GLY A 364 5.10 -3.65 -35.28
N GLY A 365 4.64 -4.61 -34.47
CA GLY A 365 3.81 -5.74 -34.95
C GLY A 365 4.58 -6.84 -35.70
N THR A 366 3.87 -7.84 -36.22
CA THR A 366 4.46 -9.02 -36.89
C THR A 366 4.73 -8.75 -38.38
N LEU A 367 5.97 -8.93 -38.81
CA LEU A 367 6.32 -9.00 -40.24
C LEU A 367 5.88 -10.37 -40.77
N PRO A 368 4.93 -10.45 -41.71
CA PRO A 368 4.57 -11.71 -42.33
C PRO A 368 5.74 -12.24 -43.17
N ASN A 369 6.27 -13.40 -42.77
CA ASN A 369 7.27 -14.13 -43.55
C ASN A 369 6.56 -15.00 -44.60
N HIS A 370 6.17 -14.39 -45.73
CA HIS A 370 5.67 -15.13 -46.87
C HIS A 370 6.82 -15.33 -47.86
N ARG A 371 7.07 -16.58 -48.28
CA ARG A 371 7.94 -16.86 -49.44
C ARG A 371 7.30 -16.23 -50.67
N ARG A 372 7.99 -15.29 -51.33
CA ARG A 372 7.63 -14.92 -52.70
C ARG A 372 8.01 -16.11 -53.59
N SER A 373 6.99 -16.73 -54.18
CA SER A 373 7.13 -17.75 -55.24
C SER A 373 7.74 -17.17 -56.48
#